data_AF-A0A1A8L4X2-F1
#
_entry.id   AF-A0A1A8L4X2-F1
#
_cell.length_a   1.000
_cell.length_b   1.000
_cell.length_c   1.000
_cell.angle_alpha   90.00
_cell.angle_beta   90.00
_cell.angle_gamma   90.00
#
_symmetry.space_group_name_H-M   'P 1'
#
loop_
_entity.id
_entity.type
_entity.pdbx_description
1 polymer ?
#
loop_
_entity_poly.entity_id
_entity_poly.type
_entity_poly.pdbx_seq_one_letter_code
_entity_poly.pdbx_strand_id
1 'polypeptide(L)'
;MSEQRFLVEYAKRGTAGCKKCKDKIQKGIVRIGKVVPNPFSESAGEMKEWYHVKCIFEKLERARATTKKIEDITELEGWEELQDEDKELINKHVSDLMAKVNASPKKKVQSKLNTSAQLMSPPADPSVNAPRKFSGFTAAKAGSSSAPSVPSSSSKAGEGSALSKQLCDPQHKDCLFREFRKLCATVAENNSYNSKTQIIEKFLKKGTGGDKFHGDLYLTVKLLLPGVVKSVYNLNDKQIVKLFSRSFQCNQDDMLRDLEQGDVSETVRIFFDDCKSFPPAAKSLLTIQEVDASLTRLAQLTKEDEQQSELEAIAKKCTSNDLKCIIRLIKHDLKMNAGAKHVLGAVDPNAHDAFKASRNLGDVIERVLRNQQEASNGSGPRKLLTAEASLLTPVQPMLAEACKSVDYAMKKCPNGMYSEIKYDGERVQVHKSGNTFSYFSRSLKPVLPHKVAHFKEYIPQAFPGGHSMILDAEVLLIDTKTSKPLPFGTLGVHKVKTPPASVALVVFCESVHLFVSLL
;
A
#
# COMPACT_ATOMS: atom_id res chain seq x y z
N MET A 1 -6.14 19.78 -18.82
CA MET A 1 -6.82 18.51 -19.14
C MET A 1 -6.26 18.00 -20.45
N SER A 2 -5.69 16.80 -20.49
CA SER A 2 -5.14 16.23 -21.72
C SER A 2 -6.27 15.95 -22.70
N GLU A 3 -6.24 16.60 -23.85
CA GLU A 3 -7.21 16.40 -24.93
C GLU A 3 -7.18 14.92 -25.37
N GLN A 4 -8.33 14.24 -25.32
CA GLN A 4 -8.39 12.84 -25.74
C GLN A 4 -8.34 12.77 -27.27
N ARG A 5 -7.19 12.34 -27.81
CA ARG A 5 -6.97 12.15 -29.25
C ARG A 5 -7.19 10.69 -29.64
N PHE A 6 -7.85 10.49 -30.78
CA PHE A 6 -8.09 9.19 -31.39
C PHE A 6 -7.42 9.13 -32.76
N LEU A 7 -6.93 7.96 -33.13
CA LEU A 7 -6.29 7.73 -34.42
C LEU A 7 -6.75 6.41 -35.01
N VAL A 8 -6.69 6.28 -36.33
CA VAL A 8 -7.13 5.11 -37.07
C VAL A 8 -6.06 4.70 -38.08
N GLU A 9 -5.76 3.41 -38.15
CA GLU A 9 -4.84 2.86 -39.16
C GLU A 9 -5.08 1.36 -39.40
N TYR A 10 -4.54 0.83 -40.50
CA TYR A 10 -4.41 -0.61 -40.69
C TYR A 10 -3.27 -1.16 -39.82
N ALA A 11 -3.51 -2.30 -39.16
CA ALA A 11 -2.51 -2.96 -38.33
C ALA A 11 -1.30 -3.41 -39.17
N LYS A 12 -0.16 -2.71 -39.01
CA LYS A 12 1.05 -2.94 -39.84
C LYS A 12 1.78 -4.26 -39.55
N ARG A 13 1.77 -4.73 -38.28
CA ARG A 13 2.58 -5.87 -37.81
C ARG A 13 1.80 -7.02 -37.15
N GLY A 14 0.50 -6.85 -36.89
CA GLY A 14 -0.33 -7.90 -36.26
C GLY A 14 -0.01 -8.23 -34.78
N THR A 15 0.87 -7.47 -34.13
CA THR A 15 1.37 -7.76 -32.77
C THR A 15 0.61 -7.05 -31.65
N ALA A 16 -0.28 -6.11 -31.97
CA ALA A 16 -1.02 -5.35 -30.95
C ALA A 16 -2.22 -6.15 -30.44
N GLY A 17 -2.37 -6.24 -29.12
CA GLY A 17 -3.58 -6.78 -28.49
C GLY A 17 -4.65 -5.70 -28.30
N CYS A 18 -5.90 -6.06 -28.57
CA CYS A 18 -7.04 -5.21 -28.29
C CYS A 18 -7.22 -5.02 -26.78
N LYS A 19 -7.23 -3.77 -26.30
CA LYS A 19 -7.37 -3.47 -24.86
C LYS A 19 -8.73 -3.80 -24.26
N LYS A 20 -9.73 -4.18 -25.08
CA LYS A 20 -11.05 -4.61 -24.62
C LYS A 20 -11.19 -6.14 -24.54
N CYS A 21 -11.12 -6.83 -25.68
CA CYS A 21 -11.32 -8.29 -25.72
C CYS A 21 -10.04 -9.09 -25.41
N LYS A 22 -8.87 -8.42 -25.34
CA LYS A 22 -7.54 -9.01 -25.14
C LYS A 22 -7.02 -9.89 -26.30
N ASP A 23 -7.79 -10.06 -27.37
CA ASP A 23 -7.34 -10.77 -28.58
C ASP A 23 -6.32 -9.96 -29.40
N LYS A 24 -5.53 -10.65 -30.21
CA LYS A 24 -4.56 -10.03 -31.14
C LYS A 24 -5.28 -9.43 -32.35
N ILE A 25 -4.91 -8.20 -32.70
CA ILE A 25 -5.37 -7.52 -33.92
C ILE A 25 -4.44 -7.94 -35.06
N GLN A 26 -4.94 -8.73 -36.01
CA GLN A 26 -4.15 -9.28 -37.12
C GLN A 26 -3.67 -8.19 -38.09
N LYS A 27 -2.60 -8.48 -38.83
CA LYS A 27 -2.04 -7.57 -39.83
C LYS A 27 -3.07 -7.30 -40.93
N GLY A 28 -3.22 -6.04 -41.34
CA GLY A 28 -4.15 -5.61 -42.38
C GLY A 28 -5.58 -5.33 -41.91
N ILE A 29 -5.89 -5.54 -40.62
CA ILE A 29 -7.20 -5.17 -40.05
C ILE A 29 -7.17 -3.71 -39.56
N VAL A 30 -8.25 -2.97 -39.80
CA VAL A 30 -8.44 -1.61 -39.28
C VAL A 30 -8.54 -1.61 -37.75
N ARG A 31 -7.79 -0.71 -37.12
CA ARG A 31 -7.79 -0.53 -35.67
C ARG A 31 -7.84 0.94 -35.28
N ILE A 32 -8.48 1.20 -34.15
CA ILE A 32 -8.58 2.55 -33.58
C ILE A 32 -7.70 2.61 -32.33
N GLY A 33 -6.81 3.60 -32.30
CA GLY A 33 -5.90 3.91 -31.20
C GLY A 33 -6.44 5.05 -30.35
N LYS A 34 -6.46 4.88 -29.02
CA LYS A 34 -6.65 5.98 -28.07
C LYS A 34 -5.29 6.44 -27.55
N VAL A 35 -4.99 7.73 -27.69
CA VAL A 35 -3.75 8.30 -27.16
C VAL A 35 -3.95 8.60 -25.67
N VAL A 36 -3.07 8.03 -24.84
CA VAL A 36 -3.08 8.20 -23.38
C VAL A 36 -1.68 8.59 -22.88
N PRO A 37 -1.57 9.40 -21.81
CA PRO A 37 -0.28 9.67 -21.18
C PRO A 37 0.39 8.35 -20.74
N ASN A 38 1.69 8.20 -21.01
CA ASN A 38 2.41 6.99 -20.61
C ASN A 38 2.49 6.89 -19.07
N PRO A 39 1.93 5.83 -18.45
CA PRO A 39 1.92 5.70 -16.99
C PRO A 39 3.27 5.20 -16.42
N PHE A 40 4.25 4.87 -17.28
CA PHE A 40 5.52 4.26 -16.87
C PHE A 40 6.70 5.25 -16.81
N SER A 41 6.60 6.43 -17.42
CA SER A 41 7.50 7.56 -17.12
C SER A 41 6.92 8.89 -17.59
N GLU A 42 7.10 9.96 -16.79
CA GLU A 42 6.67 11.32 -17.12
C GLU A 42 7.44 11.94 -18.31
N SER A 43 8.56 11.32 -18.72
CA SER A 43 9.44 11.78 -19.79
C SER A 43 9.33 10.99 -21.11
N ALA A 44 8.55 9.91 -21.19
CA ALA A 44 8.47 9.04 -22.38
C ALA A 44 7.26 9.29 -23.31
N GLY A 45 6.62 10.45 -23.22
CA GLY A 45 5.61 10.89 -24.19
C GLY A 45 4.26 10.15 -24.12
N GLU A 46 3.58 10.08 -25.27
CA GLU A 46 2.22 9.56 -25.42
C GLU A 46 2.22 8.05 -25.78
N MET A 47 1.33 7.26 -25.18
CA MET A 47 1.12 5.83 -25.47
C MET A 47 -0.18 5.62 -26.24
N LYS A 48 -0.16 4.71 -27.23
CA LYS A 48 -1.34 4.33 -28.03
C LYS A 48 -1.96 3.04 -27.51
N GLU A 49 -3.20 3.10 -27.07
CA GLU A 49 -4.00 1.93 -26.74
C GLU A 49 -4.82 1.48 -27.95
N TRP A 50 -4.56 0.28 -28.46
CA TRP A 50 -5.22 -0.24 -29.66
C TRP A 50 -6.50 -1.02 -29.36
N TYR A 51 -7.50 -0.83 -30.22
CA TYR A 51 -8.80 -1.50 -30.15
C TYR A 51 -9.25 -1.97 -31.53
N HIS A 52 -10.03 -3.06 -31.59
CA HIS A 52 -10.87 -3.33 -32.75
C HIS A 52 -11.93 -2.24 -32.89
N VAL A 53 -12.36 -1.95 -34.13
CA VAL A 53 -13.40 -0.94 -34.42
C VAL A 53 -14.65 -1.17 -33.55
N LYS A 54 -15.25 -2.37 -33.58
CA LYS A 54 -16.41 -2.71 -32.74
C LYS A 54 -16.14 -2.53 -31.23
N CYS A 55 -14.96 -2.93 -30.79
CA CYS A 55 -14.59 -2.91 -29.38
C CYS A 55 -14.51 -1.49 -28.80
N ILE A 56 -13.98 -0.52 -29.56
CA ILE A 56 -13.90 0.86 -29.08
C ILE A 56 -15.29 1.49 -29.01
N PHE A 57 -16.15 1.29 -30.00
CA PHE A 57 -17.51 1.86 -30.01
C PHE A 57 -18.38 1.30 -28.88
N GLU A 58 -18.34 -0.01 -28.62
CA GLU A 58 -19.02 -0.58 -27.46
C GLU A 58 -18.43 -0.10 -26.11
N LYS A 59 -17.13 0.27 -26.07
CA LYS A 59 -16.51 0.87 -24.87
C LYS A 59 -16.96 2.32 -24.69
N LEU A 60 -17.09 3.09 -25.76
CA LEU A 60 -17.59 4.46 -25.76
C LEU A 60 -19.10 4.52 -25.47
N GLU A 61 -19.87 3.52 -25.90
CA GLU A 61 -21.30 3.37 -25.57
C GLU A 61 -21.52 3.22 -24.06
N ARG A 62 -20.68 2.41 -23.39
CA ARG A 62 -20.74 2.19 -21.93
C ARG A 62 -19.98 3.26 -21.12
N ALA A 63 -19.32 4.22 -21.78
CA ALA A 63 -18.58 5.27 -21.11
C ALA A 63 -19.52 6.33 -20.52
N ARG A 64 -19.07 6.99 -19.44
CA ARG A 64 -19.84 8.08 -18.79
C ARG A 64 -20.02 9.24 -19.76
N ALA A 65 -21.13 9.98 -19.64
CA ALA A 65 -21.45 11.15 -20.48
C ALA A 65 -20.35 12.23 -20.54
N THR A 66 -19.45 12.27 -19.56
CA THR A 66 -18.31 13.21 -19.49
C THR A 66 -17.06 12.74 -20.24
N THR A 67 -17.08 11.55 -20.86
CA THR A 67 -15.95 11.02 -21.65
C THR A 67 -16.12 11.48 -23.09
N LYS A 68 -15.09 12.07 -23.70
CA LYS A 68 -15.13 12.44 -25.12
C LYS A 68 -15.42 11.19 -25.96
N LYS A 69 -16.55 11.22 -26.67
CA LYS A 69 -16.92 10.20 -27.65
C LYS A 69 -16.41 10.66 -29.01
N ILE A 70 -16.19 9.72 -29.91
CA ILE A 70 -15.91 10.04 -31.31
C ILE A 70 -17.26 10.48 -31.88
N GLU A 71 -17.47 11.80 -31.93
CA GLU A 71 -18.73 12.41 -32.39
C GLU A 71 -18.65 12.78 -33.89
N ASP A 72 -17.45 13.06 -34.37
CA ASP A 72 -17.15 13.38 -35.77
C ASP A 72 -15.92 12.61 -36.25
N ILE A 73 -15.94 12.27 -37.53
CA ILE A 73 -14.88 11.60 -38.28
C ILE A 73 -13.61 12.47 -38.33
N THR A 74 -13.78 13.79 -38.28
CA THR A 74 -12.68 14.77 -38.23
C THR A 74 -11.79 14.64 -36.98
N GLU A 75 -12.24 13.90 -35.96
CA GLU A 75 -11.47 13.63 -34.74
C GLU A 75 -10.53 12.41 -34.85
N LEU A 76 -10.57 11.67 -35.97
CA LEU A 76 -9.73 10.50 -36.21
C LEU A 76 -8.50 10.87 -37.05
N GLU A 77 -7.35 10.99 -36.40
CA GLU A 77 -6.07 11.13 -37.11
C GLU A 77 -5.79 9.87 -37.95
N GLY A 78 -5.49 10.04 -39.25
CA GLY A 78 -5.22 8.93 -40.19
C GLY A 78 -6.43 8.44 -41.01
N TRP A 79 -7.56 9.16 -40.95
CA TRP A 79 -8.78 8.82 -41.69
C TRP A 79 -8.61 8.77 -43.22
N GLU A 80 -7.77 9.64 -43.77
CA GLU A 80 -7.56 9.77 -45.22
C GLU A 80 -6.92 8.52 -45.86
N GLU A 81 -6.22 7.71 -45.07
CA GLU A 81 -5.50 6.51 -45.54
C GLU A 81 -6.36 5.23 -45.57
N LEU A 82 -7.64 5.30 -45.19
CA LEU A 82 -8.56 4.16 -45.17
C LEU A 82 -9.23 3.91 -46.54
N GLN A 83 -9.54 2.64 -46.82
CA GLN A 83 -10.41 2.25 -47.93
C GLN A 83 -11.86 2.67 -47.65
N ASP A 84 -12.62 2.96 -48.70
CA ASP A 84 -13.98 3.51 -48.57
C ASP A 84 -14.95 2.54 -47.89
N GLU A 85 -14.78 1.23 -48.09
CA GLU A 85 -15.53 0.16 -47.40
C GLU A 85 -15.37 0.22 -45.87
N ASP A 86 -14.15 0.48 -45.40
CA ASP A 86 -13.84 0.57 -43.97
C ASP A 86 -14.29 1.92 -43.37
N LYS A 87 -14.27 3.00 -44.17
CA LYS A 87 -14.83 4.29 -43.80
C LYS A 87 -16.34 4.19 -43.58
N GLU A 88 -17.06 3.49 -44.46
CA GLU A 88 -18.48 3.22 -44.31
C GLU A 88 -18.80 2.44 -43.03
N LEU A 89 -17.98 1.43 -42.71
CA LEU A 89 -18.14 0.64 -41.48
C LEU A 89 -17.99 1.50 -40.21
N ILE A 90 -16.99 2.41 -40.18
CA ILE A 90 -16.79 3.31 -39.04
C ILE A 90 -17.92 4.34 -38.98
N ASN A 91 -18.35 4.91 -40.11
CA ASN A 91 -19.46 5.87 -40.18
C ASN A 91 -20.78 5.28 -39.66
N LYS A 92 -21.04 4.00 -39.97
CA LYS A 92 -22.18 3.27 -39.43
C LYS A 92 -22.11 3.18 -37.90
N HIS A 93 -20.94 2.84 -37.35
CA HIS A 93 -20.75 2.75 -35.90
C HIS A 93 -20.84 4.10 -35.17
N VAL A 94 -20.37 5.19 -35.78
CA VAL A 94 -20.54 6.56 -35.26
C VAL A 94 -22.03 6.95 -35.26
N SER A 95 -22.74 6.69 -36.35
CA SER A 95 -24.17 6.99 -36.48
C SER A 95 -25.01 6.21 -35.46
N ASP A 96 -24.74 4.92 -35.28
CA ASP A 96 -25.41 4.07 -34.29
C ASP A 96 -25.15 4.56 -32.85
N LEU A 97 -23.93 5.02 -32.55
CA LEU A 97 -23.58 5.58 -31.24
C LEU A 97 -24.36 6.88 -30.98
N MET A 98 -24.45 7.77 -31.97
CA MET A 98 -25.16 9.05 -31.86
C MET A 98 -26.68 8.87 -31.75
N ALA A 99 -27.26 7.94 -32.50
CA ALA A 99 -28.69 7.61 -32.41
C ALA A 99 -29.08 7.17 -30.99
N LYS A 100 -28.24 6.37 -30.33
CA LYS A 100 -28.49 5.91 -28.95
C LYS A 100 -28.25 7.00 -27.89
N VAL A 101 -27.31 7.91 -28.13
CA VAL A 101 -27.11 9.09 -27.26
C VAL A 101 -28.32 10.03 -27.31
N ASN A 102 -28.93 10.20 -28.49
CA ASN A 102 -30.10 11.06 -28.68
C ASN A 102 -31.43 10.46 -28.20
N ALA A 103 -31.52 9.13 -28.02
CA ALA A 103 -32.73 8.43 -27.56
C ALA A 103 -32.95 8.47 -26.03
N SER A 104 -32.07 9.12 -25.25
CA SER A 104 -32.18 9.22 -23.79
C SER A 104 -33.10 10.40 -23.38
N PRO A 105 -34.17 10.20 -22.56
CA PRO A 105 -35.14 11.26 -22.28
C PRO A 105 -34.57 12.36 -21.35
N LYS A 106 -34.50 13.60 -21.86
CA LYS A 106 -34.19 14.80 -21.07
C LYS A 106 -35.43 15.26 -20.27
N LYS A 107 -35.35 15.17 -18.93
CA LYS A 107 -36.31 15.81 -18.02
C LYS A 107 -36.16 17.33 -18.12
N LYS A 108 -37.21 18.02 -18.57
CA LYS A 108 -37.33 19.50 -18.62
C LYS A 108 -37.35 20.08 -17.20
N VAL A 109 -36.52 21.10 -16.94
CA VAL A 109 -36.87 22.23 -16.05
C VAL A 109 -36.28 23.52 -16.63
N GLN A 110 -37.07 24.57 -16.52
CA GLN A 110 -37.08 25.81 -17.29
C GLN A 110 -35.91 26.77 -17.05
N SER A 111 -35.62 27.49 -18.12
CA SER A 111 -34.84 28.71 -18.25
C SER A 111 -35.41 29.88 -17.45
N LYS A 112 -34.54 30.66 -16.80
CA LYS A 112 -34.66 32.12 -16.69
C LYS A 112 -33.32 32.75 -17.04
N LEU A 113 -33.37 33.67 -18.01
CA LEU A 113 -32.28 34.56 -18.42
C LEU A 113 -31.82 35.45 -17.26
N ASN A 114 -30.53 35.80 -17.26
CA ASN A 114 -30.13 37.21 -17.27
C ASN A 114 -28.71 37.39 -17.82
N THR A 115 -28.54 38.57 -18.41
CA THR A 115 -27.61 38.96 -19.46
C THR A 115 -26.34 39.63 -18.93
N SER A 116 -25.31 39.66 -19.78
CA SER A 116 -24.25 40.66 -19.87
C SER A 116 -23.04 40.57 -18.92
N ALA A 117 -21.88 40.20 -19.48
CA ALA A 117 -20.68 41.05 -19.52
C ALA A 117 -19.55 40.35 -20.32
N GLN A 118 -19.19 40.97 -21.46
CA GLN A 118 -17.96 40.71 -22.22
C GLN A 118 -16.74 41.28 -21.49
N LEU A 119 -15.56 40.69 -21.72
CA LEU A 119 -14.22 41.32 -21.86
C LEU A 119 -13.20 40.18 -22.06
N MET A 120 -12.95 39.75 -23.30
CA MET A 120 -11.83 40.16 -24.19
C MET A 120 -10.42 39.94 -23.63
N SER A 121 -9.74 38.96 -24.21
CA SER A 121 -8.29 38.71 -24.18
C SER A 121 -7.52 39.76 -25.00
N PRO A 122 -6.21 39.93 -24.74
CA PRO A 122 -5.26 40.09 -25.85
C PRO A 122 -3.92 39.32 -25.57
N PRO A 123 -2.89 39.32 -26.45
CA PRO A 123 -2.60 38.23 -27.40
C PRO A 123 -1.17 37.62 -27.24
N ALA A 124 -0.89 36.56 -28.01
CA ALA A 124 0.45 35.96 -28.24
C ALA A 124 1.31 36.89 -29.13
N ASP A 125 2.63 37.04 -28.97
CA ASP A 125 3.84 36.20 -29.30
C ASP A 125 4.91 37.25 -29.79
N PRO A 126 6.18 36.97 -30.23
CA PRO A 126 6.99 35.75 -30.28
C PRO A 126 8.48 35.95 -29.85
N SER A 127 9.31 34.90 -30.00
CA SER A 127 10.73 34.96 -30.48
C SER A 127 11.80 34.23 -29.64
N VAL A 128 12.12 33.01 -30.08
CA VAL A 128 13.44 32.34 -30.25
C VAL A 128 14.64 32.66 -29.33
N ASN A 129 15.16 31.62 -28.65
CA ASN A 129 16.42 30.92 -29.03
C ASN A 129 16.89 29.95 -27.92
N ALA A 130 17.29 28.74 -28.31
CA ALA A 130 18.09 27.79 -27.52
C ALA A 130 19.54 27.80 -28.06
N PRO A 131 20.46 26.91 -27.62
CA PRO A 131 20.96 26.64 -26.27
C PRO A 131 22.51 26.73 -26.23
N ARG A 132 23.15 26.86 -25.06
CA ARG A 132 24.58 26.47 -24.91
C ARG A 132 24.90 25.79 -23.58
N LYS A 133 25.56 24.64 -23.74
CA LYS A 133 26.24 23.81 -22.74
C LYS A 133 27.32 24.60 -22.01
N PHE A 134 27.52 24.32 -20.72
CA PHE A 134 28.87 24.32 -20.15
C PHE A 134 28.99 23.28 -19.02
N SER A 135 29.89 22.34 -19.24
CA SER A 135 30.53 21.42 -18.29
C SER A 135 31.22 22.20 -17.18
N GLY A 136 31.04 21.87 -15.90
CA GLY A 136 31.93 20.90 -15.25
C GLY A 136 33.11 21.60 -14.59
N PHE A 137 33.14 21.64 -13.25
CA PHE A 137 34.38 21.65 -12.48
C PHE A 137 34.17 20.97 -11.12
N THR A 138 35.09 20.06 -10.87
CA THR A 138 35.34 19.24 -9.68
C THR A 138 35.84 20.05 -8.50
N ALA A 139 35.49 19.66 -7.26
CA ALA A 139 36.36 19.89 -6.10
C ALA A 139 36.20 18.80 -5.01
N ALA A 140 37.33 18.48 -4.40
CA ALA A 140 37.68 17.29 -3.64
C ALA A 140 37.15 17.18 -2.19
N LYS A 141 37.26 15.95 -1.67
CA LYS A 141 37.30 15.54 -0.26
C LYS A 141 38.44 16.20 0.54
N ALA A 142 38.18 16.50 1.82
CA ALA A 142 38.97 16.20 3.03
C ALA A 142 38.25 16.89 4.21
N GLY A 143 38.24 16.44 5.47
CA GLY A 143 38.96 15.40 6.18
C GLY A 143 38.33 15.23 7.59
N SER A 144 38.76 14.18 8.28
CA SER A 144 38.29 13.75 9.61
C SER A 144 38.77 14.64 10.77
N SER A 145 37.97 14.70 11.84
CA SER A 145 38.45 14.80 13.22
C SER A 145 37.45 14.17 14.20
N SER A 146 37.97 13.70 15.32
CA SER A 146 37.44 12.65 16.20
C SER A 146 37.06 13.14 17.60
N ALA A 147 36.08 12.43 18.21
CA ALA A 147 35.77 12.24 19.66
C ALA A 147 34.97 13.36 20.39
N PRO A 148 34.22 13.08 21.50
CA PRO A 148 34.22 11.87 22.33
C PRO A 148 32.84 11.23 22.64
N SER A 149 32.92 10.02 23.21
CA SER A 149 31.86 9.11 23.67
C SER A 149 31.31 9.45 25.07
N VAL A 150 29.99 9.42 25.25
CA VAL A 150 29.30 9.34 26.56
C VAL A 150 28.01 8.49 26.39
N PRO A 151 27.65 7.62 27.36
CA PRO A 151 26.78 6.47 27.13
C PRO A 151 25.30 6.80 27.33
N SER A 152 24.41 6.20 26.54
CA SER A 152 22.98 6.22 26.85
C SER A 152 22.28 4.93 26.41
N SER A 153 22.07 4.08 27.41
CA SER A 153 20.90 3.22 27.62
C SER A 153 20.23 2.68 26.36
N SER A 154 20.67 1.48 26.02
CA SER A 154 19.87 0.43 25.41
C SER A 154 18.43 0.37 25.92
N SER A 155 17.47 0.63 25.04
CA SER A 155 16.13 0.06 25.11
C SER A 155 15.56 -0.14 23.71
N LYS A 156 16.15 -1.06 22.94
CA LYS A 156 15.38 -1.82 21.94
C LYS A 156 14.50 -2.81 22.71
N ALA A 157 13.41 -2.33 23.30
CA ALA A 157 12.36 -3.20 23.81
C ALA A 157 11.61 -3.75 22.59
N GLY A 158 11.76 -5.04 22.33
CA GLY A 158 11.06 -5.71 21.25
C GLY A 158 9.55 -5.64 21.45
N GLU A 159 8.82 -5.31 20.39
CA GLU A 159 7.37 -5.43 20.29
C GLU A 159 6.98 -6.89 20.58
N GLY A 160 6.63 -7.23 21.82
CA GLY A 160 6.23 -8.57 22.22
C GLY A 160 5.49 -8.53 23.54
N SER A 161 4.65 -9.54 23.80
CA SER A 161 3.94 -9.68 25.07
C SER A 161 4.69 -10.63 26.00
N ALA A 162 5.13 -10.13 27.16
CA ALA A 162 5.82 -10.95 28.16
C ALA A 162 4.87 -12.01 28.76
N LEU A 163 3.62 -11.61 29.05
CA LEU A 163 2.58 -12.51 29.55
C LEU A 163 2.26 -13.64 28.56
N SER A 164 2.22 -13.33 27.25
CA SER A 164 1.99 -14.36 26.23
C SER A 164 3.07 -15.44 26.24
N LYS A 165 4.34 -15.05 26.37
CA LYS A 165 5.47 -15.98 26.48
C LYS A 165 5.42 -16.79 27.78
N GLN A 166 5.00 -16.17 28.88
CA GLN A 166 4.88 -16.85 30.18
C GLN A 166 3.76 -17.90 30.20
N LEU A 167 2.65 -17.64 29.50
CA LEU A 167 1.50 -18.55 29.42
C LEU A 167 1.66 -19.65 28.36
N CYS A 168 2.65 -19.51 27.47
CA CYS A 168 2.96 -20.47 26.43
C CYS A 168 3.66 -21.70 27.01
N ASP A 169 3.24 -22.90 26.59
CA ASP A 169 4.02 -24.13 26.68
C ASP A 169 4.73 -24.35 25.33
N PRO A 170 6.06 -24.12 25.24
CA PRO A 170 6.79 -24.21 23.98
C PRO A 170 6.80 -25.62 23.37
N GLN A 171 6.57 -26.68 24.17
CA GLN A 171 6.56 -28.05 23.68
C GLN A 171 5.16 -28.52 23.26
N HIS A 172 4.12 -27.72 23.54
CA HIS A 172 2.76 -28.08 23.19
C HIS A 172 2.52 -28.04 21.67
N LYS A 173 1.59 -28.87 21.20
CA LYS A 173 1.24 -28.99 19.76
C LYS A 173 0.74 -27.68 19.15
N ASP A 174 0.17 -26.80 19.96
CA ASP A 174 -0.30 -25.48 19.52
C ASP A 174 0.84 -24.57 19.02
N CYS A 175 2.09 -24.83 19.45
CA CYS A 175 3.28 -24.13 18.97
C CYS A 175 3.81 -24.70 17.65
N LEU A 176 3.30 -25.84 17.16
CA LEU A 176 3.77 -26.42 15.91
C LEU A 176 3.28 -25.61 14.72
N PHE A 177 4.20 -25.32 13.80
CA PHE A 177 3.91 -24.62 12.56
C PHE A 177 2.91 -25.38 11.67
N ARG A 178 2.85 -26.71 11.81
CA ARG A 178 1.83 -27.55 11.20
C ARG A 178 0.41 -27.12 11.57
N GLU A 179 0.16 -26.83 12.85
CA GLU A 179 -1.17 -26.46 13.34
C GLU A 179 -1.51 -25.03 12.94
N PHE A 180 -0.53 -24.12 12.96
CA PHE A 180 -0.66 -22.80 12.37
C PHE A 180 -1.06 -22.86 10.88
N ARG A 181 -0.43 -23.74 10.10
CA ARG A 181 -0.78 -23.94 8.68
C ARG A 181 -2.19 -24.48 8.48
N LYS A 182 -2.60 -25.47 9.29
CA LYS A 182 -3.96 -26.01 9.25
C LYS A 182 -4.98 -24.92 9.55
N LEU A 183 -4.70 -24.07 10.54
CA LEU A 183 -5.53 -22.90 10.82
C LEU A 183 -5.63 -21.98 9.60
N CYS A 184 -4.49 -21.62 8.99
CA CYS A 184 -4.46 -20.79 7.78
C CYS A 184 -5.28 -21.38 6.63
N ALA A 185 -5.15 -22.69 6.38
CA ALA A 185 -5.89 -23.40 5.34
C ALA A 185 -7.40 -23.40 5.61
N THR A 186 -7.80 -23.75 6.83
CA THR A 186 -9.21 -23.77 7.25
C THR A 186 -9.85 -22.39 7.13
N VAL A 187 -9.13 -21.32 7.50
CA VAL A 187 -9.62 -19.94 7.36
C VAL A 187 -9.72 -19.54 5.87
N ALA A 188 -8.78 -19.97 5.03
CA ALA A 188 -8.78 -19.66 3.60
C ALA A 188 -9.92 -20.35 2.83
N GLU A 189 -10.28 -21.58 3.20
CA GLU A 189 -11.36 -22.36 2.57
C GLU A 189 -12.77 -21.78 2.84
N ASN A 190 -12.91 -20.99 3.90
CA ASN A 190 -14.19 -20.39 4.26
C ASN A 190 -14.41 -19.06 3.51
N ASN A 191 -15.63 -18.81 3.02
CA ASN A 191 -15.96 -17.56 2.33
C ASN A 191 -16.50 -16.47 3.27
N SER A 192 -17.13 -16.85 4.39
CA SER A 192 -17.74 -15.92 5.34
C SER A 192 -16.73 -15.35 6.34
N TYR A 193 -16.64 -14.02 6.43
CA TYR A 193 -15.77 -13.33 7.40
C TYR A 193 -16.11 -13.65 8.86
N ASN A 194 -17.39 -13.87 9.18
CA ASN A 194 -17.82 -14.24 10.53
C ASN A 194 -17.33 -15.64 10.88
N SER A 195 -17.47 -16.60 9.95
CA SER A 195 -16.99 -17.97 10.12
C SER A 195 -15.47 -18.01 10.29
N LYS A 196 -14.72 -17.19 9.53
CA LYS A 196 -13.26 -17.05 9.70
C LYS A 196 -12.88 -16.60 11.11
N THR A 197 -13.56 -15.57 11.61
CA THR A 197 -13.34 -15.04 12.96
C THR A 197 -13.62 -16.12 14.01
N GLN A 198 -14.72 -16.85 13.88
CA GLN A 198 -15.08 -17.96 14.78
C GLN A 198 -14.09 -19.13 14.75
N ILE A 199 -13.54 -19.47 13.59
CA ILE A 199 -12.52 -20.53 13.46
C ILE A 199 -11.25 -20.15 14.23
N ILE A 200 -10.78 -18.90 14.05
CA ILE A 200 -9.62 -18.37 14.77
C ILE A 200 -9.91 -18.32 16.26
N GLU A 201 -11.08 -17.81 16.66
CA GLU A 201 -11.49 -17.71 18.05
C GLU A 201 -11.55 -19.09 18.73
N LYS A 202 -12.11 -20.09 18.05
CA LYS A 202 -12.17 -21.47 18.54
C LYS A 202 -10.76 -22.02 18.78
N PHE A 203 -9.84 -21.80 17.85
CA PHE A 203 -8.45 -22.23 18.00
C PHE A 203 -7.74 -21.51 19.15
N LEU A 204 -7.88 -20.19 19.26
CA LEU A 204 -7.24 -19.38 20.31
C LEU A 204 -7.84 -19.61 21.70
N LYS A 205 -9.05 -20.17 21.81
CA LYS A 205 -9.67 -20.52 23.09
C LYS A 205 -9.41 -21.97 23.50
N LYS A 206 -9.58 -22.91 22.58
CA LYS A 206 -9.57 -24.35 22.86
C LYS A 206 -8.27 -25.07 22.47
N GLY A 207 -7.41 -24.42 21.70
CA GLY A 207 -6.22 -25.05 21.13
C GLY A 207 -6.53 -26.28 20.29
N THR A 208 -5.50 -27.11 20.10
CA THR A 208 -5.62 -28.41 19.43
C THR A 208 -6.19 -29.50 20.34
N GLY A 209 -6.07 -29.34 21.66
CA GLY A 209 -6.58 -30.27 22.68
C GLY A 209 -8.10 -30.19 22.89
N GLY A 210 -8.72 -29.07 22.54
CA GLY A 210 -10.16 -28.86 22.71
C GLY A 210 -10.54 -28.27 24.08
N ASP A 211 -9.58 -28.14 24.99
CA ASP A 211 -9.70 -27.63 26.33
C ASP A 211 -9.28 -26.15 26.40
N LYS A 212 -7.98 -25.87 26.26
CA LYS A 212 -7.37 -24.56 26.39
C LYS A 212 -6.29 -24.39 25.33
N PHE A 213 -6.10 -23.16 24.88
CA PHE A 213 -4.93 -22.82 24.07
C PHE A 213 -3.66 -22.72 24.94
N HIS A 214 -2.64 -23.49 24.58
CA HIS A 214 -1.35 -23.54 25.29
C HIS A 214 -0.20 -22.91 24.47
N GLY A 215 -0.48 -22.38 23.28
CA GLY A 215 0.53 -21.74 22.45
C GLY A 215 0.82 -20.29 22.81
N ASP A 216 1.77 -19.68 22.11
CA ASP A 216 2.05 -18.24 22.22
C ASP A 216 0.99 -17.44 21.45
N LEU A 217 0.09 -16.76 22.18
CA LEU A 217 -1.01 -15.99 21.59
C LEU A 217 -0.50 -14.82 20.74
N TYR A 218 0.44 -14.04 21.28
CA TYR A 218 1.07 -12.93 20.58
C TYR A 218 1.69 -13.41 19.28
N LEU A 219 2.47 -14.49 19.34
CA LEU A 219 3.19 -14.96 18.17
C LEU A 219 2.25 -15.54 17.10
N THR A 220 1.23 -16.27 17.52
CA THR A 220 0.20 -16.79 16.63
C THR A 220 -0.53 -15.64 15.91
N VAL A 221 -0.96 -14.61 16.64
CA VAL A 221 -1.64 -13.45 16.07
C VAL A 221 -0.69 -12.62 15.18
N LYS A 222 0.58 -12.46 15.58
CA LYS A 222 1.62 -11.78 14.78
C LYS A 222 1.79 -12.47 13.43
N LEU A 223 1.96 -13.79 13.43
CA LEU A 223 2.14 -14.57 12.21
C LEU A 223 0.86 -14.65 11.36
N LEU A 224 -0.35 -14.59 11.95
CA LEU A 224 -1.61 -14.47 11.20
C LEU A 224 -1.76 -13.12 10.48
N LEU A 225 -0.99 -12.10 10.88
CA LEU A 225 -1.10 -10.72 10.40
C LEU A 225 0.20 -10.19 9.74
N PRO A 226 0.82 -10.92 8.78
CA PRO A 226 2.13 -10.54 8.24
C PRO A 226 2.06 -9.28 7.35
N GLY A 227 0.86 -8.93 6.87
CA GLY A 227 0.58 -7.69 6.14
C GLY A 227 0.29 -6.47 7.03
N VAL A 228 0.15 -6.67 8.35
CA VAL A 228 -0.16 -5.62 9.32
C VAL A 228 1.06 -5.32 10.17
N VAL A 229 1.71 -6.36 10.70
CA VAL A 229 3.00 -6.31 11.39
C VAL A 229 4.07 -6.68 10.37
N LYS A 230 4.54 -5.69 9.61
CA LYS A 230 5.45 -5.91 8.48
C LYS A 230 6.92 -5.80 8.90
N SER A 231 7.66 -6.88 8.68
CA SER A 231 9.12 -6.85 8.59
C SER A 231 9.55 -6.54 7.14
N VAL A 232 10.74 -5.99 6.91
CA VAL A 232 11.23 -5.77 5.54
C VAL A 232 12.32 -6.81 5.25
N TYR A 233 12.04 -7.74 4.33
CA TYR A 233 12.99 -8.82 3.99
C TYR A 233 13.87 -8.51 2.78
N ASN A 234 13.60 -7.44 2.03
CA ASN A 234 14.32 -7.07 0.80
C ASN A 234 14.30 -8.17 -0.29
N LEU A 235 13.22 -8.95 -0.35
CA LEU A 235 13.01 -10.05 -1.30
C LEU A 235 11.74 -9.82 -2.14
N ASN A 236 11.90 -9.82 -3.46
CA ASN A 236 10.79 -9.86 -4.44
C ASN A 236 10.66 -11.27 -5.05
N ASP A 237 9.54 -11.55 -5.73
CA ASP A 237 9.27 -12.84 -6.39
C ASP A 237 10.43 -13.38 -7.23
N LYS A 238 11.03 -12.56 -8.09
CA LYS A 238 12.18 -12.93 -8.93
C LYS A 238 13.43 -13.22 -8.09
N GLN A 239 13.64 -12.51 -6.98
CA GLN A 239 14.77 -12.78 -6.08
C GLN A 239 14.55 -14.10 -5.34
N ILE A 240 13.34 -14.35 -4.84
CA ILE A 240 12.97 -15.61 -4.20
C ILE A 240 13.19 -16.78 -5.17
N VAL A 241 12.70 -16.66 -6.41
CA VAL A 241 12.92 -17.67 -7.46
C VAL A 241 14.40 -17.88 -7.72
N LYS A 242 15.19 -16.80 -7.89
CA LYS A 242 16.64 -16.87 -8.12
C LYS A 242 17.40 -17.58 -6.98
N LEU A 243 17.01 -17.30 -5.73
CA LEU A 243 17.65 -17.91 -4.55
C LEU A 243 17.30 -19.40 -4.49
N PHE A 244 16.03 -19.77 -4.61
CA PHE A 244 15.61 -21.17 -4.55
C PHE A 244 16.03 -21.99 -5.77
N SER A 245 16.17 -21.40 -6.97
CA SER A 245 16.68 -22.13 -8.13
C SER A 245 18.12 -22.59 -7.93
N ARG A 246 18.94 -21.80 -7.21
CA ARG A 246 20.29 -22.17 -6.80
C ARG A 246 20.27 -23.28 -5.75
N SER A 247 19.44 -23.13 -4.72
CA SER A 247 19.34 -24.10 -3.63
C SER A 247 18.83 -25.47 -4.11
N PHE A 248 17.86 -25.48 -5.03
CA PHE A 248 17.29 -26.71 -5.58
C PHE A 248 18.04 -27.26 -6.79
N GLN A 249 19.06 -26.53 -7.29
CA GLN A 249 19.81 -26.86 -8.50
C GLN A 249 18.90 -27.13 -9.71
N CYS A 250 17.85 -26.32 -9.87
CA CYS A 250 16.90 -26.42 -10.97
C CYS A 250 17.02 -25.24 -11.94
N ASN A 251 16.41 -25.35 -13.11
CA ASN A 251 16.43 -24.30 -14.11
C ASN A 251 15.58 -23.10 -13.66
N GLN A 252 16.22 -21.93 -13.52
CA GLN A 252 15.57 -20.69 -13.11
C GLN A 252 14.46 -20.27 -14.10
N ASP A 253 14.63 -20.52 -15.40
CA ASP A 253 13.65 -20.11 -16.41
C ASP A 253 12.32 -20.87 -16.27
N ASP A 254 12.38 -22.15 -15.89
CA ASP A 254 11.16 -22.95 -15.70
C ASP A 254 10.38 -22.48 -14.47
N MET A 255 11.07 -22.11 -13.39
CA MET A 255 10.44 -21.46 -12.23
C MET A 255 9.84 -20.10 -12.59
N LEU A 256 10.51 -19.30 -13.43
CA LEU A 256 9.99 -18.00 -13.86
C LEU A 256 8.75 -18.15 -14.75
N ARG A 257 8.67 -19.19 -15.59
CA ARG A 257 7.45 -19.50 -16.37
C ARG A 257 6.29 -19.88 -15.45
N ASP A 258 6.53 -20.72 -14.44
CA ASP A 258 5.48 -21.08 -13.49
C ASP A 258 5.00 -19.87 -12.66
N LEU A 259 5.91 -18.95 -12.32
CA LEU A 259 5.60 -17.70 -11.62
C LEU A 259 4.60 -16.81 -12.37
N GLU A 260 4.41 -16.98 -13.69
CA GLU A 260 3.39 -16.26 -14.46
C GLU A 260 1.96 -16.53 -13.95
N GLN A 261 1.74 -17.62 -13.23
CA GLN A 261 0.47 -17.91 -12.54
C GLN A 261 0.19 -16.98 -11.34
N GLY A 262 1.21 -16.24 -10.86
CA GLY A 262 1.07 -15.20 -9.84
C GLY A 262 1.17 -15.67 -8.39
N ASP A 263 1.71 -16.86 -8.11
CA ASP A 263 1.96 -17.34 -6.75
C ASP A 263 3.37 -17.94 -6.57
N VAL A 264 4.33 -17.11 -6.16
CA VAL A 264 5.70 -17.55 -5.85
C VAL A 264 5.74 -18.63 -4.77
N SER A 265 4.79 -18.65 -3.83
CA SER A 265 4.75 -19.67 -2.79
C SER A 265 4.34 -21.04 -3.31
N GLU A 266 3.52 -21.07 -4.37
CA GLU A 266 3.14 -22.30 -5.05
C GLU A 266 4.26 -22.78 -5.98
N THR A 267 4.85 -21.87 -6.74
CA THR A 267 6.01 -22.15 -7.59
C THR A 267 7.14 -22.79 -6.79
N VAL A 268 7.56 -22.18 -5.67
CA VAL A 268 8.63 -22.77 -4.86
C VAL A 268 8.22 -24.12 -4.26
N ARG A 269 6.94 -24.33 -3.93
CA ARG A 269 6.46 -25.63 -3.43
C ARG A 269 6.63 -26.73 -4.48
N ILE A 270 6.17 -26.50 -5.70
CA ILE A 270 6.20 -27.48 -6.80
C ILE A 270 7.65 -27.91 -7.06
N PHE A 271 8.55 -26.94 -7.22
CA PHE A 271 9.96 -27.22 -7.50
C PHE A 271 10.71 -27.80 -6.31
N PHE A 272 10.24 -27.58 -5.07
CA PHE A 272 10.79 -28.21 -3.87
C PHE A 272 10.35 -29.68 -3.74
N ASP A 273 9.09 -30.00 -4.10
CA ASP A 273 8.60 -31.38 -4.15
C ASP A 273 9.38 -32.22 -5.19
N ASP A 274 9.75 -31.63 -6.32
CA ASP A 274 10.49 -32.30 -7.40
C ASP A 274 12.01 -32.38 -7.16
N CYS A 275 12.54 -31.65 -6.16
CA CYS A 275 13.97 -31.56 -5.92
C CYS A 275 14.53 -32.82 -5.24
N LYS A 276 15.37 -33.58 -5.96
CA LYS A 276 16.02 -34.79 -5.43
C LYS A 276 17.25 -34.51 -4.58
N SER A 277 18.00 -33.44 -4.89
CA SER A 277 19.24 -33.06 -4.17
C SER A 277 18.96 -32.36 -2.84
N PHE A 278 17.78 -31.76 -2.70
CA PHE A 278 17.33 -31.04 -1.53
C PHE A 278 15.88 -31.47 -1.19
N PRO A 279 15.67 -32.71 -0.71
CA PRO A 279 14.34 -33.24 -0.51
C PRO A 279 13.62 -32.58 0.68
N PRO A 280 12.28 -32.44 0.62
CA PRO A 280 11.49 -31.96 1.74
C PRO A 280 11.60 -32.85 2.99
N ALA A 281 11.47 -32.25 4.17
CA ALA A 281 11.42 -33.00 5.42
C ALA A 281 10.18 -33.90 5.47
N ALA A 282 10.31 -35.12 6.00
CA ALA A 282 9.21 -36.10 6.06
C ALA A 282 8.08 -35.70 7.03
N LYS A 283 8.41 -34.95 8.09
CA LYS A 283 7.45 -34.49 9.10
C LYS A 283 7.69 -33.01 9.39
N SER A 284 6.58 -32.29 9.59
CA SER A 284 6.61 -30.89 10.04
C SER A 284 6.80 -30.85 11.55
N LEU A 285 8.04 -30.54 11.97
CA LEU A 285 8.45 -30.43 13.38
C LEU A 285 8.79 -29.00 13.80
N LEU A 286 8.77 -28.05 12.85
CA LEU A 286 9.06 -26.65 13.12
C LEU A 286 8.02 -26.04 14.05
N THR A 287 8.50 -25.23 14.97
CA THR A 287 7.67 -24.41 15.85
C THR A 287 7.48 -23.01 15.27
N ILE A 288 6.40 -22.32 15.67
CA ILE A 288 6.17 -20.92 15.28
C ILE A 288 7.28 -19.99 15.77
N GLN A 289 7.92 -20.32 16.90
CA GLN A 289 9.05 -19.59 17.48
C GLN A 289 10.30 -19.70 16.61
N GLU A 290 10.62 -20.90 16.11
CA GLU A 290 11.73 -21.09 15.17
C GLU A 290 11.51 -20.34 13.86
N VAL A 291 10.27 -20.36 13.34
CA VAL A 291 9.89 -19.63 12.13
C VAL A 291 10.03 -18.12 12.35
N ASP A 292 9.52 -17.57 13.45
CA ASP A 292 9.65 -16.14 13.76
C ASP A 292 11.10 -15.71 13.97
N ALA A 293 11.91 -16.55 14.62
CA ALA A 293 13.33 -16.30 14.78
C ALA A 293 14.06 -16.26 13.43
N SER A 294 13.74 -17.19 12.51
CA SER A 294 14.29 -17.20 11.15
C SER A 294 13.86 -15.98 10.34
N LEU A 295 12.57 -15.60 10.38
CA LEU A 295 12.08 -14.38 9.74
C LEU A 295 12.75 -13.12 10.32
N THR A 296 12.94 -13.07 11.64
CA THR A 296 13.61 -11.94 12.31
C THR A 296 15.07 -11.83 11.89
N ARG A 297 15.80 -12.95 11.77
CA ARG A 297 17.16 -12.95 11.21
C ARG A 297 17.16 -12.50 9.76
N LEU A 298 16.29 -13.08 8.92
CA LEU A 298 16.17 -12.75 7.50
C LEU A 298 15.91 -11.26 7.26
N ALA A 299 15.09 -10.62 8.10
CA ALA A 299 14.81 -9.19 8.02
C ALA A 299 16.03 -8.28 8.29
N GLN A 300 17.08 -8.80 8.92
CA GLN A 300 18.33 -8.07 9.17
C GLN A 300 19.34 -8.25 8.02
N LEU A 301 19.14 -9.24 7.14
CA LEU A 301 20.05 -9.57 6.06
C LEU A 301 19.76 -8.72 4.81
N THR A 302 20.82 -8.24 4.18
CA THR A 302 20.74 -7.44 2.95
C THR A 302 21.54 -8.03 1.79
N LYS A 303 22.50 -8.93 2.06
CA LYS A 303 23.32 -9.58 1.05
C LYS A 303 22.66 -10.87 0.56
N GLU A 304 22.75 -11.11 -0.73
CA GLU A 304 22.12 -12.26 -1.41
C GLU A 304 22.62 -13.61 -0.85
N ASP A 305 23.93 -13.77 -0.62
CA ASP A 305 24.51 -15.02 -0.11
C ASP A 305 24.09 -15.35 1.33
N GLU A 306 23.99 -14.32 2.18
CA GLU A 306 23.53 -14.46 3.56
C GLU A 306 22.04 -14.83 3.60
N GLN A 307 21.22 -14.18 2.75
CA GLN A 307 19.80 -14.48 2.59
C GLN A 307 19.59 -15.91 2.06
N GLN A 308 20.40 -16.35 1.09
CA GLN A 308 20.38 -17.71 0.58
C GLN A 308 20.65 -18.71 1.70
N SER A 309 21.69 -18.47 2.51
CA SER A 309 22.09 -19.37 3.60
C SER A 309 20.99 -19.52 4.66
N GLU A 310 20.33 -18.43 5.06
CA GLU A 310 19.22 -18.48 6.03
C GLU A 310 17.97 -19.18 5.44
N LEU A 311 17.63 -18.93 4.18
CA LEU A 311 16.52 -19.60 3.50
C LEU A 311 16.76 -21.10 3.33
N GLU A 312 17.99 -21.52 3.00
CA GLU A 312 18.37 -22.92 2.93
C GLU A 312 18.31 -23.59 4.32
N ALA A 313 18.78 -22.90 5.36
CA ALA A 313 18.77 -23.42 6.72
C ALA A 313 17.36 -23.73 7.23
N ILE A 314 16.38 -22.84 6.96
CA ILE A 314 14.99 -23.10 7.32
C ILE A 314 14.33 -24.13 6.38
N ALA A 315 14.60 -24.07 5.07
CA ALA A 315 14.01 -24.98 4.09
C ALA A 315 14.40 -26.45 4.32
N LYS A 316 15.62 -26.74 4.82
CA LYS A 316 16.06 -28.10 5.20
C LYS A 316 15.16 -28.75 6.26
N LYS A 317 14.50 -27.95 7.09
CA LYS A 317 13.61 -28.42 8.17
C LYS A 317 12.14 -28.43 7.78
N CYS A 318 11.81 -27.99 6.56
CA CYS A 318 10.44 -27.76 6.10
C CYS A 318 9.90 -28.96 5.33
N THR A 319 8.63 -29.30 5.55
CA THR A 319 7.82 -29.95 4.51
C THR A 319 7.52 -28.95 3.39
N SER A 320 7.09 -29.40 2.23
CA SER A 320 6.78 -28.51 1.10
C SER A 320 5.66 -27.51 1.43
N ASN A 321 4.71 -27.94 2.25
CA ASN A 321 3.66 -27.07 2.76
C ASN A 321 4.16 -26.07 3.82
N ASP A 322 5.21 -26.40 4.58
CA ASP A 322 5.87 -25.46 5.49
C ASP A 322 6.55 -24.36 4.70
N LEU A 323 7.36 -24.73 3.70
CA LEU A 323 8.09 -23.77 2.89
C LEU A 323 7.13 -22.81 2.15
N LYS A 324 6.04 -23.34 1.57
CA LYS A 324 4.96 -22.54 0.98
C LYS A 324 4.42 -21.49 1.97
N CYS A 325 4.12 -21.89 3.19
CA CYS A 325 3.56 -20.98 4.20
C CYS A 325 4.59 -19.93 4.65
N ILE A 326 5.86 -20.31 4.81
CA ILE A 326 6.95 -19.36 5.14
C ILE A 326 7.12 -18.31 4.04
N ILE A 327 7.07 -18.71 2.77
CA ILE A 327 7.17 -17.75 1.65
C ILE A 327 5.99 -16.79 1.63
N ARG A 328 4.79 -17.26 1.98
CA ARG A 328 3.61 -16.39 2.18
C ARG A 328 3.80 -15.38 3.31
N LEU A 329 4.45 -15.79 4.41
CA LEU A 329 4.84 -14.88 5.49
C LEU A 329 5.86 -13.83 5.02
N ILE A 330 6.88 -14.24 4.24
CA ILE A 330 7.87 -13.35 3.62
C ILE A 330 7.20 -12.35 2.67
N LYS A 331 6.21 -12.81 1.90
CA LYS A 331 5.44 -11.99 0.95
C LYS A 331 4.35 -11.14 1.58
N HIS A 332 4.19 -11.20 2.91
CA HIS A 332 3.18 -10.46 3.67
C HIS A 332 1.72 -10.82 3.32
N ASP A 333 1.49 -11.98 2.71
CA ASP A 333 0.16 -12.41 2.28
C ASP A 333 -0.02 -13.92 2.43
N LEU A 334 -0.84 -14.32 3.41
CA LEU A 334 -1.21 -15.72 3.67
C LEU A 334 -2.29 -16.24 2.72
N LYS A 335 -2.89 -15.38 1.89
CA LYS A 335 -3.97 -15.73 0.96
C LYS A 335 -5.22 -16.33 1.63
N MET A 336 -5.49 -15.91 2.88
CA MET A 336 -6.68 -16.38 3.63
C MET A 336 -7.85 -15.40 3.62
N ASN A 337 -7.72 -14.25 2.94
CA ASN A 337 -8.74 -13.19 2.90
C ASN A 337 -9.26 -12.79 4.30
N ALA A 338 -8.38 -12.74 5.30
CA ALA A 338 -8.67 -12.29 6.65
C ALA A 338 -7.56 -11.32 7.10
N GLY A 339 -7.93 -10.05 7.37
CA GLY A 339 -7.00 -9.04 7.89
C GLY A 339 -7.18 -8.76 9.38
N ALA A 340 -6.60 -7.65 9.85
CA ALA A 340 -6.61 -7.24 11.27
C ALA A 340 -7.99 -7.31 11.94
N LYS A 341 -9.04 -6.84 11.27
CA LYS A 341 -10.41 -6.85 11.82
C LYS A 341 -10.88 -8.24 12.24
N HIS A 342 -10.67 -9.25 11.39
CA HIS A 342 -11.15 -10.60 11.64
C HIS A 342 -10.26 -11.34 12.64
N VAL A 343 -8.94 -11.20 12.53
CA VAL A 343 -8.00 -11.88 13.44
C VAL A 343 -8.07 -11.27 14.84
N LEU A 344 -8.08 -9.94 14.98
CA LEU A 344 -8.15 -9.29 16.29
C LEU A 344 -9.53 -9.42 16.92
N GLY A 345 -10.60 -9.40 16.12
CA GLY A 345 -11.96 -9.68 16.63
C GLY A 345 -12.11 -11.09 17.22
N ALA A 346 -11.27 -12.04 16.81
CA ALA A 346 -11.21 -13.38 17.39
C ALA A 346 -10.47 -13.43 18.74
N VAL A 347 -9.62 -12.45 19.02
CA VAL A 347 -8.90 -12.32 20.30
C VAL A 347 -9.80 -11.69 21.35
N ASP A 348 -10.37 -10.52 21.02
CA ASP A 348 -11.33 -9.79 21.85
C ASP A 348 -12.19 -8.87 20.97
N PRO A 349 -13.48 -8.66 21.28
CA PRO A 349 -14.35 -7.77 20.50
C PRO A 349 -13.79 -6.35 20.29
N ASN A 350 -13.06 -5.81 21.28
CA ASN A 350 -12.49 -4.47 21.23
C ASN A 350 -11.00 -4.45 20.82
N ALA A 351 -10.36 -5.60 20.60
CA ALA A 351 -8.94 -5.66 20.26
C ALA A 351 -8.62 -4.93 18.94
N HIS A 352 -9.52 -4.98 17.96
CA HIS A 352 -9.33 -4.24 16.71
C HIS A 352 -9.32 -2.72 16.93
N ASP A 353 -10.22 -2.20 17.77
CA ASP A 353 -10.32 -0.77 18.05
C ASP A 353 -9.15 -0.26 18.88
N ALA A 354 -8.74 -1.03 19.89
CA ALA A 354 -7.52 -0.73 20.63
C ALA A 354 -6.26 -0.78 19.77
N PHE A 355 -6.17 -1.73 18.83
CA PHE A 355 -5.06 -1.79 17.90
C PHE A 355 -5.07 -0.64 16.87
N LYS A 356 -6.23 -0.09 16.51
CA LYS A 356 -6.27 1.15 15.70
C LYS A 356 -5.77 2.35 16.50
N ALA A 357 -6.04 2.39 17.81
CA ALA A 357 -5.66 3.49 18.69
C ALA A 357 -4.16 3.49 19.02
N SER A 358 -3.57 2.34 19.31
CA SER A 358 -2.15 2.25 19.72
C SER A 358 -1.22 1.64 18.67
N ARG A 359 -1.72 0.92 17.66
CA ARG A 359 -0.91 0.17 16.67
C ARG A 359 0.14 -0.78 17.27
N ASN A 360 0.08 -1.08 18.56
CA ASN A 360 1.03 -1.95 19.23
C ASN A 360 0.34 -3.29 19.52
N LEU A 361 0.65 -4.31 18.72
CA LEU A 361 0.05 -5.63 18.89
C LEU A 361 0.46 -6.26 20.22
N GLY A 362 1.72 -6.08 20.65
CA GLY A 362 2.23 -6.63 21.91
C GLY A 362 1.44 -6.10 23.12
N ASP A 363 1.25 -4.79 23.18
CA ASP A 363 0.45 -4.12 24.22
C ASP A 363 -1.01 -4.59 24.22
N VAL A 364 -1.67 -4.64 23.05
CA VAL A 364 -3.06 -5.08 22.95
C VAL A 364 -3.21 -6.51 23.47
N ILE A 365 -2.34 -7.44 23.04
CA ILE A 365 -2.38 -8.82 23.50
C ILE A 365 -2.10 -8.93 25.01
N GLU A 366 -1.14 -8.15 25.52
CA GLU A 366 -0.82 -8.16 26.96
C GLU A 366 -2.00 -7.68 27.82
N ARG A 367 -2.70 -6.62 27.38
CA ARG A 367 -3.90 -6.11 28.05
C ARG A 367 -5.06 -7.10 28.00
N VAL A 368 -5.26 -7.78 26.86
CA VAL A 368 -6.26 -8.85 26.76
C VAL A 368 -5.96 -9.97 27.76
N LEU A 369 -4.72 -10.46 27.78
CA LEU A 369 -4.31 -11.56 28.66
C LEU A 369 -4.47 -11.19 30.14
N ARG A 370 -4.10 -9.96 30.52
CA ARG A 370 -4.28 -9.44 31.88
C ARG A 370 -5.75 -9.39 32.30
N ASN A 371 -6.61 -8.86 31.44
CA ASN A 371 -8.06 -8.80 31.69
C ASN A 371 -8.67 -10.22 31.82
N GLN A 372 -8.17 -11.19 31.05
CA GLN A 372 -8.60 -12.59 31.16
C GLN A 372 -8.16 -13.23 32.49
N GLN A 373 -6.93 -12.97 32.95
CA GLN A 373 -6.42 -13.45 34.24
C GLN A 373 -7.17 -12.83 35.45
N GLU A 374 -7.46 -11.53 35.41
CA GLU A 374 -8.24 -10.85 36.45
C GLU A 374 -9.66 -11.43 36.55
N ALA A 375 -10.29 -11.70 35.40
CA ALA A 375 -11.62 -12.31 35.35
C ALA A 375 -11.64 -13.76 35.87
N SER A 376 -10.58 -14.54 35.68
CA SER A 376 -10.47 -15.90 36.24
C SER A 376 -10.20 -15.91 37.75
N ASN A 377 -9.56 -14.86 38.28
CA ASN A 377 -9.17 -14.77 39.69
C ASN A 377 -10.25 -14.14 40.60
N GLY A 378 -11.48 -13.96 40.09
CA GLY A 378 -12.63 -13.49 40.87
C GLY A 378 -12.65 -11.99 41.17
N SER A 379 -11.72 -11.19 40.64
CA SER A 379 -11.68 -9.74 40.83
C SER A 379 -12.56 -9.01 39.79
N GLY A 380 -13.88 -9.09 39.97
CA GLY A 380 -14.85 -8.22 39.29
C GLY A 380 -15.18 -8.58 37.83
N PRO A 381 -16.16 -7.86 37.22
CA PRO A 381 -16.58 -8.09 35.83
C PRO A 381 -15.43 -7.85 34.86
N ARG A 382 -15.42 -8.57 33.72
CA ARG A 382 -14.42 -8.39 32.65
C ARG A 382 -14.29 -6.91 32.31
N LYS A 383 -13.14 -6.31 32.64
CA LYS A 383 -12.84 -4.95 32.19
C LYS A 383 -12.83 -4.92 30.67
N LEU A 384 -13.65 -4.05 30.08
CA LEU A 384 -13.58 -3.80 28.65
C LEU A 384 -12.18 -3.25 28.33
N LEU A 385 -11.63 -3.71 27.21
CA LEU A 385 -10.36 -3.19 26.74
C LEU A 385 -10.55 -1.74 26.28
N THR A 386 -9.96 -0.78 27.00
CA THR A 386 -10.08 0.65 26.68
C THR A 386 -9.21 1.00 25.47
N ALA A 387 -9.81 1.58 24.43
CA ALA A 387 -9.06 2.05 23.28
C ALA A 387 -8.53 3.47 23.56
N GLU A 388 -7.40 3.56 24.25
CA GLU A 388 -6.71 4.82 24.54
C GLU A 388 -5.50 4.97 23.63
N ALA A 389 -5.28 6.18 23.10
CA ALA A 389 -4.08 6.47 22.33
C ALA A 389 -2.91 6.66 23.30
N SER A 390 -1.77 6.03 23.01
CA SER A 390 -0.57 6.16 23.83
C SER A 390 0.39 7.15 23.19
N LEU A 391 0.95 8.07 23.98
CA LEU A 391 1.96 9.00 23.50
C LEU A 391 3.17 8.24 22.93
N LEU A 392 3.83 8.82 21.93
CA LEU A 392 4.93 8.20 21.15
C LEU A 392 4.58 6.90 20.40
N THR A 393 3.34 6.39 20.50
CA THR A 393 2.90 5.20 19.77
C THR A 393 1.96 5.62 18.62
N PRO A 394 2.21 5.25 17.36
CA PRO A 394 1.46 5.78 16.23
C PRO A 394 -0.03 5.44 16.28
N VAL A 395 -0.87 6.42 15.96
CA VAL A 395 -2.33 6.25 15.84
C VAL A 395 -2.69 6.06 14.37
N GLN A 396 -3.60 5.13 14.06
CA GLN A 396 -4.02 4.94 12.67
C GLN A 396 -4.66 6.23 12.10
N PRO A 397 -4.11 6.80 11.00
CA PRO A 397 -4.61 8.05 10.46
C PRO A 397 -6.06 7.90 9.97
N MET A 398 -6.88 8.92 10.27
CA MET A 398 -8.22 9.02 9.70
C MET A 398 -8.14 9.10 8.18
N LEU A 399 -8.98 8.33 7.49
CA LEU A 399 -9.03 8.28 6.02
C LEU A 399 -10.25 9.07 5.51
N ALA A 400 -10.09 9.68 4.35
CA ALA A 400 -11.18 10.35 3.65
C ALA A 400 -11.89 9.39 2.69
N GLU A 401 -13.23 9.40 2.69
CA GLU A 401 -14.05 8.75 1.68
C GLU A 401 -14.05 9.59 0.40
N ALA A 402 -13.90 8.97 -0.77
CA ALA A 402 -13.95 9.67 -2.04
C ALA A 402 -15.37 10.18 -2.33
N CYS A 403 -15.57 11.49 -2.20
CA CYS A 403 -16.84 12.14 -2.52
C CYS A 403 -16.95 12.41 -4.03
N LYS A 404 -18.09 12.04 -4.63
CA LYS A 404 -18.32 12.16 -6.09
C LYS A 404 -19.20 13.34 -6.49
N SER A 405 -19.88 13.97 -5.53
CA SER A 405 -20.74 15.15 -5.77
C SER A 405 -20.92 15.97 -4.50
N VAL A 406 -21.17 17.27 -4.66
CA VAL A 406 -21.44 18.18 -3.53
C VAL A 406 -22.69 17.73 -2.76
N ASP A 407 -23.74 17.28 -3.45
CA ASP A 407 -24.96 16.76 -2.80
C ASP A 407 -24.68 15.57 -1.88
N TYR A 408 -23.75 14.69 -2.26
CA TYR A 408 -23.36 13.56 -1.44
C TYR A 408 -22.63 14.02 -0.17
N ALA A 409 -21.76 15.03 -0.27
CA ALA A 409 -21.08 15.62 0.89
C ALA A 409 -22.10 16.25 1.86
N MET A 410 -23.02 17.08 1.35
CA MET A 410 -24.04 17.74 2.18
C MET A 410 -24.98 16.74 2.84
N LYS A 411 -25.33 15.65 2.15
CA LYS A 411 -26.14 14.56 2.72
C LYS A 411 -25.42 13.80 3.84
N LYS A 412 -24.10 13.61 3.72
CA LYS A 412 -23.28 12.91 4.72
C LYS A 412 -22.97 13.77 5.94
N CYS A 413 -22.90 15.08 5.77
CA CYS A 413 -22.59 16.05 6.82
C CYS A 413 -23.79 16.98 7.09
N PRO A 414 -24.88 16.49 7.71
CA PRO A 414 -26.09 17.29 7.94
C PRO A 414 -25.85 18.45 8.92
N ASN A 415 -24.82 18.35 9.77
CA ASN A 415 -24.50 19.33 10.81
C ASN A 415 -23.51 20.41 10.33
N GLY A 416 -23.27 20.52 9.03
CA GLY A 416 -22.22 21.36 8.45
C GLY A 416 -20.88 20.63 8.30
N MET A 417 -19.93 21.27 7.61
CA MET A 417 -18.59 20.72 7.35
C MET A 417 -17.54 21.82 7.32
N TYR A 418 -16.31 21.49 7.70
CA TYR A 418 -15.14 22.33 7.44
C TYR A 418 -14.58 21.99 6.05
N SER A 419 -14.10 23.01 5.34
CA SER A 419 -13.47 22.87 4.02
C SER A 419 -12.01 23.27 4.12
N GLU A 420 -11.12 22.30 3.96
CA GLU A 420 -9.68 22.50 3.97
C GLU A 420 -9.10 22.26 2.58
N ILE A 421 -7.99 22.93 2.29
CA ILE A 421 -7.24 22.68 1.05
C ILE A 421 -6.59 21.30 1.17
N LYS A 422 -6.84 20.43 0.19
CA LYS A 422 -6.15 19.14 0.13
C LYS A 422 -4.71 19.36 -0.36
N TYR A 423 -3.78 19.47 0.58
CA TYR A 423 -2.36 19.57 0.30
C TYR A 423 -1.81 18.32 -0.42
N ASP A 424 -0.83 18.54 -1.30
CA ASP A 424 -0.18 17.51 -2.12
C ASP A 424 1.25 17.25 -1.61
N GLY A 425 1.34 16.70 -0.40
CA GLY A 425 2.58 16.49 0.32
C GLY A 425 2.74 15.07 0.85
N GLU A 426 3.51 14.95 1.92
CA GLU A 426 3.59 13.71 2.70
C GLU A 426 2.92 13.91 4.06
N ARG A 427 1.85 13.16 4.32
CA ARG A 427 1.22 13.13 5.65
C ARG A 427 2.18 12.65 6.72
N VAL A 428 2.30 13.43 7.79
CA VAL A 428 3.13 13.18 8.95
C VAL A 428 2.32 13.38 10.23
N GLN A 429 2.27 12.33 11.04
CA GLN A 429 1.78 12.37 12.41
C GLN A 429 2.95 12.67 13.34
N VAL A 430 2.85 13.76 14.10
CA VAL A 430 3.89 14.25 15.00
C VAL A 430 3.53 13.89 16.43
N HIS A 431 4.41 13.16 17.11
CA HIS A 431 4.30 12.91 18.54
C HIS A 431 5.40 13.70 19.26
N LYS A 432 5.03 14.47 20.27
CA LYS A 432 5.95 15.21 21.13
C LYS A 432 5.75 14.78 22.57
N SER A 433 6.83 14.48 23.26
CA SER A 433 6.87 14.24 24.71
C SER A 433 8.07 14.99 25.30
N GLY A 434 7.81 16.12 25.96
CA GLY A 434 8.86 17.04 26.38
C GLY A 434 9.68 17.53 25.19
N ASN A 435 10.94 17.11 25.12
CA ASN A 435 11.90 17.41 24.05
C ASN A 435 12.08 16.25 23.04
N THR A 436 11.36 15.13 23.24
CA THR A 436 11.42 13.97 22.37
C THR A 436 10.36 14.10 21.28
N PHE A 437 10.79 13.96 20.02
CA PHE A 437 9.91 14.02 18.86
C PHE A 437 9.95 12.70 18.10
N SER A 438 8.79 12.22 17.68
CA SER A 438 8.65 11.08 16.77
C SER A 438 7.72 11.46 15.64
N TYR A 439 8.10 11.10 14.41
CA TYR A 439 7.38 11.46 13.19
C TYR A 439 7.00 10.18 12.45
N PHE A 440 5.71 9.97 12.25
CA PHE A 440 5.17 8.79 11.59
C PHE A 440 4.51 9.17 10.27
N SER A 441 4.84 8.45 9.20
CA SER A 441 4.20 8.63 7.88
C SER A 441 2.76 8.11 7.88
N ARG A 442 2.04 8.31 6.77
CA ARG A 442 0.72 7.65 6.52
C ARG A 442 0.73 6.14 6.75
N SER A 443 1.86 5.48 6.49
CA SER A 443 2.03 4.03 6.69
C SER A 443 2.52 3.65 8.09
N LEU A 444 2.55 4.63 9.01
CA LEU A 444 3.03 4.54 10.39
C LEU A 444 4.53 4.20 10.53
N LYS A 445 5.27 4.27 9.42
CA LYS A 445 6.73 4.14 9.42
C LYS A 445 7.39 5.45 9.84
N PRO A 446 8.54 5.40 10.54
CA PRO A 446 9.32 6.60 10.84
C PRO A 446 9.63 7.40 9.57
N VAL A 447 9.39 8.72 9.63
CA VAL A 447 9.72 9.63 8.52
C VAL A 447 11.23 9.86 8.48
N LEU A 448 11.78 10.02 7.27
CA LEU A 448 13.21 10.22 7.10
C LEU A 448 13.67 11.53 7.75
N PRO A 449 14.76 11.53 8.54
CA PRO A 449 15.17 12.70 9.34
C PRO A 449 15.35 13.99 8.54
N HIS A 450 15.88 13.92 7.31
CA HIS A 450 16.11 15.10 6.46
C HIS A 450 14.84 15.87 6.09
N LYS A 451 13.65 15.26 6.25
CA LYS A 451 12.36 15.92 5.98
C LYS A 451 11.75 16.60 7.20
N VAL A 452 12.13 16.18 8.41
CA VAL A 452 11.41 16.54 9.64
C VAL A 452 12.29 17.06 10.78
N ALA A 453 13.61 16.90 10.70
CA ALA A 453 14.53 17.26 11.79
C ALA A 453 14.46 18.74 12.16
N HIS A 454 14.15 19.62 11.22
CA HIS A 454 14.04 21.07 11.44
C HIS A 454 12.83 21.45 12.31
N PHE A 455 11.76 20.65 12.32
CA PHE A 455 10.53 20.99 13.05
C PHE A 455 10.68 20.95 14.56
N LYS A 456 11.73 20.29 15.09
CA LYS A 456 12.02 20.29 16.54
C LYS A 456 12.25 21.70 17.09
N GLU A 457 12.66 22.65 16.25
CA GLU A 457 12.92 24.04 16.63
C GLU A 457 11.64 24.89 16.55
N TYR A 458 10.78 24.63 15.55
CA TYR A 458 9.58 25.43 15.29
C TYR A 458 8.35 24.96 16.08
N ILE A 459 8.18 23.66 16.34
CA ILE A 459 7.00 23.14 17.07
C ILE A 459 6.89 23.73 18.48
N PRO A 460 7.97 23.81 19.29
CA PRO A 460 7.89 24.44 20.62
C PRO A 460 7.52 25.93 20.57
N GLN A 461 7.90 26.63 19.49
CA GLN A 461 7.56 28.05 19.29
C GLN A 461 6.10 28.22 18.86
N ALA A 462 5.60 27.32 18.00
CA ALA A 462 4.21 27.32 17.54
C ALA A 462 3.21 26.90 18.63
N PHE A 463 3.63 26.05 19.56
CA PHE A 463 2.77 25.55 20.66
C PHE A 463 3.40 25.81 22.04
N PRO A 464 3.41 27.06 22.52
CA PRO A 464 3.88 27.39 23.87
C PRO A 464 3.11 26.60 24.95
N GLY A 465 3.81 25.96 25.90
CA GLY A 465 3.20 25.17 26.98
C GLY A 465 2.74 23.75 26.62
N GLY A 466 2.81 23.37 25.33
CA GLY A 466 2.45 22.02 24.89
C GLY A 466 3.55 21.00 25.16
N HIS A 467 3.63 20.44 26.37
CA HIS A 467 4.65 19.44 26.72
C HIS A 467 4.46 18.10 26.01
N SER A 468 3.21 17.64 25.88
CA SER A 468 2.86 16.35 25.27
C SER A 468 1.68 16.49 24.31
N MET A 469 1.88 16.12 23.04
CA MET A 469 0.86 16.27 21.99
C MET A 469 1.03 15.27 20.85
N ILE A 470 -0.08 15.01 20.16
CA ILE A 470 -0.14 14.29 18.89
C ILE A 470 -0.80 15.20 17.85
N LEU A 471 -0.07 15.55 16.79
CA LEU A 471 -0.54 16.41 15.69
C LEU A 471 -0.66 15.61 14.39
N ASP A 472 -1.67 15.91 13.58
CA ASP A 472 -1.77 15.42 12.20
C ASP A 472 -1.50 16.57 11.24
N ALA A 473 -0.56 16.35 10.33
CA ALA A 473 -0.04 17.39 9.48
C ALA A 473 0.38 16.86 8.11
N GLU A 474 0.52 17.78 7.16
CA GLU A 474 1.10 17.53 5.85
C GLU A 474 2.46 18.24 5.76
N VAL A 475 3.51 17.50 5.37
CA VAL A 475 4.80 18.08 5.06
C VAL A 475 4.84 18.47 3.59
N LEU A 476 5.21 19.71 3.32
CA LEU A 476 5.36 20.27 1.98
C LEU A 476 6.73 20.90 1.80
N LEU A 477 7.14 21.07 0.55
CA LEU A 477 8.25 21.94 0.21
C LEU A 477 7.67 23.25 -0.32
N ILE A 478 8.08 24.39 0.25
CA ILE A 478 7.64 25.73 -0.14
C ILE A 478 8.81 26.47 -0.76
N ASP A 479 8.57 27.14 -1.88
CA ASP A 479 9.52 28.08 -2.46
C ASP A 479 9.59 29.35 -1.61
N THR A 480 10.76 29.66 -1.07
CA THR A 480 10.95 30.79 -0.14
C THR A 480 10.87 32.16 -0.83
N LYS A 481 10.95 32.21 -2.16
CA LYS A 481 10.78 33.46 -2.91
C LYS A 481 9.32 33.75 -3.23
N THR A 482 8.58 32.72 -3.65
CA THR A 482 7.20 32.87 -4.09
C THR A 482 6.17 32.54 -3.01
N SER A 483 6.60 31.93 -1.89
CA SER A 483 5.76 31.39 -0.82
C SER A 483 4.70 30.39 -1.30
N LYS A 484 4.93 29.75 -2.46
CA LYS A 484 4.02 28.76 -3.03
C LYS A 484 4.47 27.33 -2.72
N PRO A 485 3.55 26.40 -2.49
CA PRO A 485 3.89 24.99 -2.34
C PRO A 485 4.39 24.44 -3.69
N LEU A 486 5.45 23.64 -3.62
CA LEU A 486 6.01 22.90 -4.75
C LEU A 486 5.27 21.56 -4.92
N PRO A 487 5.22 21.01 -6.15
CA PRO A 487 4.49 19.78 -6.44
C PRO A 487 5.06 18.56 -5.71
N PHE A 488 4.23 17.53 -5.57
CA PHE A 488 4.62 16.24 -5.01
C PHE A 488 5.84 15.63 -5.73
N GLY A 489 6.73 14.97 -4.96
CA GLY A 489 8.01 14.44 -5.46
C GLY A 489 9.19 15.42 -5.40
N THR A 490 8.97 16.67 -4.97
CA THR A 490 10.04 17.64 -4.66
C THR A 490 10.67 17.43 -3.28
N LEU A 491 10.04 16.64 -2.40
CA LEU A 491 10.53 16.28 -1.06
C LEU A 491 11.70 15.26 -1.06
N GLY A 492 12.23 14.88 -2.22
CA GLY A 492 13.41 14.02 -2.31
C GLY A 492 14.69 14.73 -1.87
N VAL A 493 15.62 14.01 -1.23
CA VAL A 493 16.87 14.54 -0.63
C VAL A 493 17.61 15.52 -1.54
N HIS A 494 17.66 15.25 -2.85
CA HIS A 494 18.38 16.08 -3.82
C HIS A 494 17.69 17.41 -4.13
N LYS A 495 16.36 17.48 -4.03
CA LYS A 495 15.55 18.67 -4.33
C LYS A 495 15.31 19.55 -3.10
N VAL A 496 15.36 18.97 -1.89
CA VAL A 496 15.31 19.73 -0.62
C VAL A 496 16.57 20.59 -0.43
N LYS A 497 17.71 20.17 -1.00
CA LYS A 497 19.00 20.90 -0.89
C LYS A 497 19.19 21.99 -1.95
N THR A 498 18.28 22.17 -2.89
CA THR A 498 18.36 23.23 -3.90
C THR A 498 17.58 24.47 -3.42
N PRO A 499 18.27 25.54 -2.96
CA PRO A 499 17.59 26.80 -2.69
C PRO A 499 16.98 27.36 -3.99
N PRO A 500 15.85 28.10 -3.92
CA PRO A 500 15.21 28.68 -2.73
C PRO A 500 13.99 27.87 -2.25
N ALA A 501 14.20 26.76 -1.55
CA ALA A 501 13.12 25.90 -1.05
C ALA A 501 13.33 25.57 0.43
N SER A 502 12.25 25.57 1.20
CA SER A 502 12.24 25.19 2.61
C SER A 502 11.10 24.22 2.91
N VAL A 503 11.29 23.34 3.88
CA VAL A 503 10.25 22.39 4.29
C VAL A 503 9.28 23.09 5.24
N ALA A 504 7.99 22.96 4.97
CA ALA A 504 6.92 23.48 5.80
C ALA A 504 6.03 22.35 6.32
N LEU A 505 5.48 22.55 7.51
CA LEU A 505 4.52 21.65 8.15
C LEU A 505 3.18 22.37 8.24
N VAL A 506 2.15 21.82 7.60
CA VAL A 506 0.79 22.35 7.69
C VAL A 506 -0.02 21.42 8.59
N VAL A 507 -0.36 21.90 9.79
CA VAL A 507 -1.16 21.15 10.77
C VAL A 507 -2.64 21.35 10.43
N PHE A 508 -3.39 20.26 10.26
CA PHE A 508 -4.82 20.30 9.91
C PHE A 508 -5.70 19.57 10.93
N CYS A 509 -5.12 18.81 11.86
CA CYS A 509 -5.85 18.30 13.02
C CYS A 509 -5.03 18.58 14.27
N GLU A 510 -5.52 19.49 15.10
CA GLU A 510 -4.99 19.72 16.44
C GLU A 510 -5.62 18.70 17.39
N SER A 511 -4.78 17.79 17.90
CA SER A 511 -5.03 16.97 19.09
C SER A 511 -5.92 15.74 18.90
N VAL A 512 -5.29 14.60 18.57
CA VAL A 512 -5.86 13.30 18.96
C VAL A 512 -5.77 13.14 20.48
N HIS A 513 -4.74 13.69 21.13
CA HIS A 513 -4.58 13.81 22.59
C HIS A 513 -3.79 15.07 22.93
N LEU A 514 -4.37 15.95 23.76
CA LEU A 514 -3.66 17.02 24.46
C LEU A 514 -3.72 16.67 25.96
N PHE A 515 -2.59 16.28 26.56
CA PHE A 515 -2.50 16.26 28.02
C PHE A 515 -2.19 17.70 28.47
N VAL A 516 -3.22 18.50 28.68
CA VAL A 516 -3.06 19.70 29.49
C VAL A 516 -3.06 19.22 30.93
N SER A 517 -1.88 19.03 31.52
CA SER A 517 -1.80 19.15 32.98
C SER A 517 -2.09 20.61 33.29
N LEU A 518 -3.36 20.91 33.57
CA LEU A 518 -3.72 22.10 34.32
C LEU A 518 -3.12 21.90 35.72
N LEU A 519 -1.92 22.46 35.91
CA LEU A 519 -1.40 22.79 37.24
C LEU A 519 -1.72 24.24 37.53
#